data_AF-A0A8K0DDH9-F1
#
_entry.id   AF-A0A8K0DDH9-F1
#
_cell.length_a   1.000
_cell.length_b   1.000
_cell.length_c   1.000
_cell.angle_alpha   90.00
_cell.angle_beta   90.00
_cell.angle_gamma   90.00
#
_symmetry.space_group_name_H-M   'P 1'
#
loop_
_entity.id
_entity.type
_entity.pdbx_description
1 polymer ?
#
loop_
_entity_poly.entity_id
_entity_poly.type
_entity_poly.pdbx_seq_one_letter_code
_entity_poly.pdbx_strand_id
1 'polypeptide(L)'
;MHNSTENQVVLSSVQLSTTGVYRCEVSGEAPSFQTVTEHGHMMVVALPEEGPRITGGKPRYQIGDTVRVNCTSGRSKPAALLNWFINGEQADPSFLRGPETIITGREGLETSILGLEFTVKQKHFRKGDMKLKCSATIATIYWRSNEESVEGERPIRASVLESRGTVAPAGSRADRVQAAGSHTTFFPRASLIALCCFVGLVLSLR
;
A
#
# COMPACT_ATOMS: atom_id res chain seq x y z
N MET A 1 1.90 4.44 -48.03
CA MET A 1 0.48 4.35 -47.64
C MET A 1 -0.22 3.35 -48.55
N HIS A 2 -0.06 2.06 -48.29
CA HIS A 2 -0.92 1.05 -48.90
C HIS A 2 -2.17 0.89 -48.04
N ASN A 3 -3.31 0.55 -48.65
CA ASN A 3 -4.60 0.40 -47.97
C ASN A 3 -5.17 1.69 -47.33
N SER A 4 -4.77 2.87 -47.81
CA SER A 4 -5.45 4.13 -47.52
C SER A 4 -6.52 4.43 -48.57
N THR A 5 -7.54 5.20 -48.20
CA THR A 5 -8.63 5.67 -49.08
C THR A 5 -8.73 7.20 -49.06
N GLU A 6 -9.66 7.78 -49.81
CA GLU A 6 -9.98 9.21 -49.79
C GLU A 6 -10.22 9.79 -48.38
N ASN A 7 -10.84 9.01 -47.49
CA ASN A 7 -11.26 9.46 -46.16
C ASN A 7 -10.54 8.72 -45.01
N GLN A 8 -9.61 7.81 -45.31
CA GLN A 8 -8.91 7.00 -44.30
C GLN A 8 -7.41 6.87 -44.62
N VAL A 9 -6.57 7.31 -43.69
CA VAL A 9 -5.11 7.16 -43.79
C VAL A 9 -4.66 5.99 -42.90
N VAL A 10 -3.98 5.00 -43.49
CA VAL A 10 -3.34 3.91 -42.75
C VAL A 10 -1.85 4.18 -42.59
N LEU A 11 -1.40 4.30 -41.34
CA LEU A 11 0.00 4.46 -40.96
C LEU A 11 0.59 3.11 -40.53
N SER A 12 1.63 2.66 -41.24
CA SER A 12 2.41 1.47 -40.92
C SER A 12 3.71 1.83 -40.19
N SER A 13 4.17 0.97 -39.28
CA SER A 13 5.45 1.15 -38.56
C SER A 13 5.55 2.45 -37.75
N VAL A 14 4.45 2.79 -37.06
CA VAL A 14 4.32 3.97 -36.19
C VAL A 14 5.38 3.94 -35.08
N GLN A 15 6.08 5.06 -34.89
CA GLN A 15 7.14 5.27 -33.91
C GLN A 15 6.86 6.53 -33.07
N LEU A 16 7.62 6.76 -32.00
CA LEU A 16 7.46 7.97 -31.16
C LEU A 16 7.62 9.27 -31.97
N SER A 17 8.50 9.27 -32.97
CA SER A 17 8.71 10.35 -33.94
C SER A 17 7.53 10.60 -34.89
N THR A 18 6.55 9.69 -34.93
CA THR A 18 5.29 9.84 -35.69
C THR A 18 4.25 10.69 -34.93
N THR A 19 4.58 11.17 -33.72
CA THR A 19 3.78 12.17 -33.01
C THR A 19 3.78 13.51 -33.75
N GLY A 20 2.61 14.14 -33.92
CA GLY A 20 2.51 15.45 -34.55
C GLY A 20 1.09 15.86 -34.96
N VAL A 21 0.99 17.00 -35.65
CA VAL A 21 -0.27 17.48 -36.23
C VAL A 21 -0.44 16.90 -37.63
N TYR A 22 -1.55 16.19 -37.83
CA TYR A 22 -2.00 15.68 -39.11
C TYR A 22 -3.06 16.62 -39.68
N ARG A 23 -2.95 16.91 -40.98
CA ARG A 23 -3.88 17.78 -41.73
C ARG A 23 -4.66 16.94 -42.73
N CYS A 24 -5.97 17.10 -42.76
CA CYS A 24 -6.81 16.69 -43.88
C CYS A 24 -7.04 17.93 -44.76
N GLU A 25 -6.95 17.76 -46.07
CA GLU A 25 -7.11 18.84 -47.05
C GLU A 25 -7.94 18.32 -48.22
N VAL A 26 -9.04 19.00 -48.51
CA VAL A 26 -9.96 18.70 -49.61
C VAL A 26 -10.03 19.91 -50.52
N SER A 27 -9.68 19.73 -51.79
CA SER A 27 -9.66 20.79 -52.80
C SER A 27 -10.65 20.48 -53.92
N GLY A 28 -11.51 21.44 -54.23
CA GLY A 28 -12.42 21.40 -55.38
C GLY A 28 -11.69 21.65 -56.69
N GLU A 29 -12.29 21.22 -57.80
CA GLU A 29 -11.75 21.40 -59.14
C GLU A 29 -12.19 22.74 -59.77
N ALA A 30 -11.77 22.98 -61.01
CA ALA A 30 -12.22 24.07 -61.86
C ALA A 30 -13.76 24.15 -61.92
N PRO A 31 -14.34 25.37 -61.96
CA PRO A 31 -13.67 26.66 -62.02
C PRO A 31 -13.30 27.25 -60.64
N SER A 32 -13.64 26.57 -59.53
CA SER A 32 -13.73 27.22 -58.21
C SER A 32 -12.49 27.04 -57.31
N PHE A 33 -11.75 25.94 -57.46
CA PHE A 33 -10.47 25.66 -56.76
C PHE A 33 -10.46 25.96 -55.24
N GLN A 34 -11.61 25.79 -54.56
CA GLN A 34 -11.71 26.03 -53.11
C GLN A 34 -11.07 24.89 -52.33
N THR A 35 -10.31 25.23 -51.29
CA THR A 35 -9.64 24.26 -50.41
C THR A 35 -10.15 24.40 -48.98
N VAL A 36 -10.62 23.30 -48.39
CA VAL A 36 -11.09 23.20 -46.99
C VAL A 36 -10.19 22.24 -46.24
N THR A 37 -9.72 22.66 -45.07
CA THR A 37 -8.66 21.95 -44.33
C THR A 37 -8.92 21.88 -42.84
N GLU A 38 -8.72 20.70 -42.26
CA GLU A 38 -8.93 20.42 -40.83
C GLU A 38 -7.67 19.76 -40.24
N HIS A 39 -7.47 19.87 -38.93
CA HIS A 39 -6.24 19.43 -38.26
C HIS A 39 -6.51 18.62 -36.99
N GLY A 40 -5.73 17.57 -36.76
CA GLY A 40 -5.77 16.77 -35.53
C GLY A 40 -4.37 16.44 -35.00
N HIS A 41 -4.16 16.52 -33.69
CA HIS A 41 -2.88 16.16 -33.08
C HIS A 41 -2.87 14.70 -32.62
N MET A 42 -2.02 13.87 -33.25
CA MET A 42 -1.81 12.48 -32.84
C MET A 42 -0.57 12.38 -31.96
N MET A 43 -0.72 11.78 -30.77
CA MET A 43 0.39 11.47 -29.86
C MET A 43 0.63 9.97 -29.80
N VAL A 44 1.85 9.54 -30.11
CA VAL A 44 2.29 8.15 -29.95
C VAL A 44 2.88 8.01 -28.55
N VAL A 45 2.35 7.08 -27.76
CA VAL A 45 2.74 6.91 -26.35
C VAL A 45 3.54 5.63 -26.16
N ALA A 46 4.69 5.74 -25.48
CA ALA A 46 5.39 4.59 -24.91
C ALA A 46 4.92 4.39 -23.46
N LEU A 47 4.29 3.25 -23.19
CA LEU A 47 3.79 2.91 -21.85
C LEU A 47 4.90 2.32 -20.96
N PRO A 48 4.88 2.56 -19.63
CA PRO A 48 5.74 1.87 -18.70
C PRO A 48 5.48 0.35 -18.70
N GLU A 49 6.55 -0.44 -18.71
CA GLU A 49 6.49 -1.90 -18.48
C GLU A 49 6.03 -2.24 -17.05
N GLU A 50 6.41 -1.40 -16.07
CA GLU A 50 6.14 -1.59 -14.64
C GLU A 50 5.30 -0.46 -14.04
N GLY A 51 4.63 -0.75 -12.93
CA GLY A 51 3.95 0.27 -12.12
C GLY A 51 4.93 1.17 -11.35
N PRO A 52 4.43 2.26 -10.72
CA PRO A 52 5.27 3.14 -9.92
C PRO A 52 5.86 2.42 -8.70
N ARG A 53 7.13 2.70 -8.37
CA ARG A 53 7.84 2.10 -7.23
C ARG A 53 8.03 3.14 -6.12
N ILE A 54 7.75 2.75 -4.88
CA ILE A 54 7.91 3.58 -3.68
C ILE A 54 9.24 3.22 -3.01
N THR A 55 10.02 4.23 -2.63
CA THR A 55 11.37 4.07 -2.05
C THR A 55 11.63 5.07 -0.91
N GLY A 56 12.60 4.79 -0.05
CA GLY A 56 12.98 5.65 1.09
C GLY A 56 12.14 5.49 2.36
N GLY A 57 11.12 4.61 2.34
CA GLY A 57 10.26 4.36 3.51
C GLY A 57 10.98 3.61 4.65
N LYS A 58 10.55 3.87 5.89
CA LYS A 58 10.87 3.03 7.06
C LYS A 58 9.80 1.93 7.20
N PRO A 59 10.11 0.75 7.78
CA PRO A 59 9.11 -0.29 8.06
C PRO A 59 8.15 0.07 9.20
N ARG A 60 8.52 1.06 10.05
CA ARG A 60 7.70 1.60 11.13
C ARG A 60 7.89 3.11 11.27
N TYR A 61 6.86 3.80 11.77
CA TYR A 61 6.92 5.22 12.13
C TYR A 61 6.27 5.48 13.49
N GLN A 62 6.76 6.51 14.19
CA GLN A 62 6.18 7.08 15.40
C GLN A 62 5.52 8.44 15.11
N ILE A 63 4.71 8.95 16.04
CA ILE A 63 4.20 10.33 15.96
C ILE A 63 5.37 11.30 16.16
N GLY A 64 5.48 12.31 15.29
CA GLY A 64 6.62 13.23 15.26
C GLY A 64 7.75 12.81 14.31
N ASP A 65 7.78 11.57 13.80
CA ASP A 65 8.71 11.19 12.73
C ASP A 65 8.45 12.02 11.46
N THR A 66 9.50 12.23 10.68
CA THR A 66 9.38 12.73 9.29
C THR A 66 9.36 11.54 8.33
N VAL A 67 8.25 11.39 7.60
CA VAL A 67 8.22 10.57 6.38
C VAL A 67 8.92 11.36 5.28
N ARG A 68 9.82 10.71 4.55
CA ARG A 68 10.42 11.24 3.31
C ARG A 68 10.60 10.07 2.34
N VAL A 69 9.70 9.97 1.37
CA VAL A 69 9.66 8.85 0.41
C VAL A 69 9.55 9.37 -1.02
N ASN A 70 10.13 8.64 -1.96
CA ASN A 70 10.04 8.95 -3.39
C ASN A 70 9.20 7.91 -4.11
N CYS A 71 8.28 8.36 -4.96
CA CYS A 71 7.62 7.54 -5.95
C CYS A 71 8.30 7.77 -7.30
N THR A 72 8.71 6.69 -7.95
CA THR A 72 9.39 6.71 -9.26
C THR A 72 8.54 5.94 -10.27
N SER A 73 8.23 6.55 -11.43
CA SER A 73 7.52 5.86 -12.51
C SER A 73 8.44 4.87 -13.24
N GLY A 74 7.86 3.92 -13.97
CA GLY A 74 8.59 3.30 -15.08
C GLY A 74 8.87 4.32 -16.20
N ARG A 75 9.78 3.95 -17.11
CA ARG A 75 10.14 4.79 -18.27
C ARG A 75 8.97 4.84 -19.26
N SER A 76 8.60 6.02 -19.71
CA SER A 76 7.45 6.25 -20.60
C SER A 76 7.68 7.42 -21.56
N LYS A 77 6.77 7.65 -22.50
CA LYS A 77 6.72 8.91 -23.23
C LYS A 77 5.27 9.24 -23.59
N PRO A 78 4.70 10.37 -23.14
CA PRO A 78 5.29 11.34 -22.22
C PRO A 78 5.50 10.77 -20.81
N ALA A 79 6.19 11.52 -19.95
CA ALA A 79 6.36 11.22 -18.53
C ALA A 79 5.01 10.94 -17.84
N ALA A 80 4.94 9.88 -17.03
CA ALA A 80 3.73 9.55 -16.29
C ALA A 80 3.48 10.53 -15.13
N LEU A 81 2.30 11.16 -15.11
CA LEU A 81 1.87 12.01 -14.00
C LEU A 81 1.72 11.17 -12.73
N LEU A 82 2.46 11.54 -11.69
CA LEU A 82 2.43 10.90 -10.38
C LEU A 82 1.50 11.64 -9.41
N ASN A 83 0.79 10.88 -8.58
CA ASN A 83 -0.03 11.40 -7.48
C ASN A 83 0.16 10.58 -6.21
N TRP A 84 0.19 11.25 -5.05
CA TRP A 84 0.30 10.62 -3.74
C TRP A 84 -1.03 10.65 -2.98
N PHE A 85 -1.27 9.60 -2.20
CA PHE A 85 -2.41 9.43 -1.31
C PHE A 85 -1.94 8.90 0.05
N ILE A 86 -2.52 9.44 1.12
CA ILE A 86 -2.30 8.99 2.51
C ILE A 86 -3.63 8.42 2.99
N ASN A 87 -3.66 7.12 3.31
CA ASN A 87 -4.87 6.38 3.72
C ASN A 87 -6.06 6.48 2.74
N GLY A 88 -5.78 6.64 1.44
CA GLY A 88 -6.78 6.77 0.37
C GLY A 88 -7.24 8.20 0.08
N GLU A 89 -6.88 9.18 0.92
CA GLU A 89 -7.09 10.61 0.65
C GLU A 89 -5.90 11.19 -0.12
N GLN A 90 -6.13 12.09 -1.08
CA GLN A 90 -5.05 12.73 -1.83
C GLN A 90 -4.15 13.53 -0.88
N ALA A 91 -2.83 13.40 -1.05
CA ALA A 91 -1.87 14.10 -0.22
C ALA A 91 -1.96 15.62 -0.43
N ASP A 92 -1.79 16.37 0.65
CA ASP A 92 -1.72 17.83 0.61
C ASP A 92 -0.55 18.29 -0.28
N PRO A 93 -0.76 19.24 -1.22
CA PRO A 93 0.32 19.74 -2.09
C PRO A 93 1.55 20.24 -1.34
N SER A 94 1.39 20.75 -0.10
CA SER A 94 2.52 21.19 0.75
C SER A 94 3.45 20.04 1.19
N PHE A 95 3.00 18.80 1.11
CA PHE A 95 3.81 17.61 1.38
C PHE A 95 4.58 17.12 0.15
N LEU A 96 4.27 17.62 -1.05
CA LEU A 96 4.89 17.15 -2.29
C LEU A 96 6.26 17.80 -2.53
N ARG A 97 7.18 17.05 -3.15
CA ARG A 97 8.51 17.53 -3.56
C ARG A 97 8.78 17.11 -5.01
N GLY A 98 9.16 18.07 -5.87
CA GLY A 98 9.19 17.87 -7.32
C GLY A 98 7.86 18.27 -7.99
N PRO A 99 7.46 17.62 -9.09
CA PRO A 99 8.09 16.45 -9.71
C PRO A 99 9.43 16.76 -10.39
N GLU A 100 10.29 15.76 -10.46
CA GLU A 100 11.48 15.73 -11.32
C GLU A 100 11.22 14.78 -12.51
N THR A 101 11.74 15.10 -13.69
CA THR A 101 11.66 14.21 -14.87
C THR A 101 13.04 13.96 -15.44
N ILE A 102 13.43 12.68 -15.50
CA ILE A 102 14.72 12.22 -15.99
C ILE A 102 14.53 11.60 -17.38
N ILE A 103 15.24 12.13 -18.38
CA ILE A 103 15.20 11.65 -19.77
C ILE A 103 16.32 10.61 -19.98
N THR A 104 15.99 9.46 -20.57
CA THR A 104 16.88 8.30 -20.66
C THR A 104 16.82 7.57 -22.00
N GLY A 105 18.00 7.25 -22.56
CA GLY A 105 18.15 6.51 -23.82
C GLY A 105 17.88 7.35 -25.07
N ARG A 106 18.11 6.75 -26.25
CA ARG A 106 18.05 7.44 -27.56
C ARG A 106 16.64 7.91 -27.94
N GLU A 107 15.62 7.12 -27.59
CA GLU A 107 14.20 7.48 -27.76
C GLU A 107 13.75 8.65 -26.86
N GLY A 108 14.60 9.04 -25.90
CA GLY A 108 14.28 10.03 -24.88
C GLY A 108 13.06 9.61 -24.06
N LEU A 109 13.09 8.43 -23.45
CA LEU A 109 12.03 8.00 -22.54
C LEU A 109 12.19 8.70 -21.19
N GLU A 110 11.08 9.12 -20.63
CA GLU A 110 10.96 9.96 -19.46
C GLU A 110 10.53 9.12 -18.24
N THR A 111 11.25 9.31 -17.12
CA THR A 111 10.89 8.79 -15.80
C THR A 111 10.54 9.97 -14.90
N SER A 112 9.34 9.98 -14.34
CA SER A 112 8.93 10.95 -13.31
C SER A 112 9.29 10.45 -11.91
N ILE A 113 9.70 11.39 -11.04
CA ILE A 113 9.90 11.18 -9.61
C ILE A 113 9.09 12.24 -8.85
N LEU A 114 8.28 11.80 -7.88
CA LEU A 114 7.52 12.67 -6.98
C LEU A 114 7.78 12.27 -5.54
N GLY A 115 8.40 13.16 -4.78
CA GLY A 115 8.64 13.01 -3.34
C GLY A 115 7.40 13.34 -2.51
N LEU A 116 7.28 12.67 -1.37
CA LEU A 116 6.30 12.94 -0.32
C LEU A 116 7.04 13.11 1.01
N GLU A 117 6.86 14.27 1.64
CA GLU A 117 7.52 14.64 2.89
C GLU A 117 6.55 15.32 3.87
N PHE A 118 6.34 14.70 5.04
CA PHE A 118 5.48 15.24 6.09
C PHE A 118 5.83 14.69 7.48
N THR A 119 5.46 15.42 8.53
CA THR A 119 5.56 14.95 9.92
C THR A 119 4.35 14.09 10.29
N VAL A 120 4.59 12.89 10.81
CA VAL A 120 3.57 11.94 11.25
C VAL A 120 2.78 12.51 12.43
N LYS A 121 1.45 12.44 12.34
CA LYS A 121 0.49 12.88 13.34
C LYS A 121 -0.47 11.74 13.65
N GLN A 122 -1.10 11.75 14.83
CA GLN A 122 -2.05 10.71 15.26
C GLN A 122 -3.13 10.40 14.20
N LYS A 123 -3.60 11.42 13.46
CA LYS A 123 -4.60 11.30 12.39
C LYS A 123 -4.14 10.48 11.17
N HIS A 124 -2.84 10.24 11.00
CA HIS A 124 -2.30 9.47 9.88
C HIS A 124 -2.30 7.96 10.15
N PHE A 125 -2.51 7.51 11.39
CA PHE A 125 -2.69 6.10 11.71
C PHE A 125 -4.18 5.74 11.75
N ARG A 126 -4.60 4.76 10.94
CA ARG A 126 -5.94 4.17 10.96
C ARG A 126 -5.81 2.72 11.37
N LYS A 127 -6.49 2.28 12.43
CA LYS A 127 -6.43 0.88 12.97
C LYS A 127 -5.02 0.37 13.35
N GLY A 128 -3.99 1.21 13.33
CA GLY A 128 -2.61 0.88 13.73
C GLY A 128 -1.60 0.99 12.58
N ASP A 129 -2.03 1.12 11.33
CA ASP A 129 -1.18 1.32 10.17
C ASP A 129 -1.40 2.70 9.51
N MET A 130 -0.43 3.12 8.71
CA MET A 130 -0.49 4.27 7.82
C MET A 130 -0.18 3.80 6.40
N LYS A 131 -1.11 4.03 5.47
CA LYS A 131 -0.99 3.62 4.07
C LYS A 131 -0.52 4.76 3.20
N LEU A 132 0.56 4.52 2.44
CA LEU A 132 1.11 5.45 1.48
C LEU A 132 0.94 4.85 0.07
N LYS A 133 0.10 5.48 -0.76
CA LYS A 133 -0.19 5.02 -2.11
C LYS A 133 0.28 6.04 -3.13
N CYS A 134 1.00 5.58 -4.15
CA CYS A 134 1.34 6.38 -5.33
C CYS A 134 0.64 5.81 -6.56
N SER A 135 0.08 6.67 -7.42
CA SER A 135 -0.44 6.30 -8.74
C SER A 135 0.30 7.01 -9.86
N ALA A 136 0.54 6.31 -10.96
CA ALA A 136 1.09 6.84 -12.21
C ALA A 136 0.03 6.78 -13.31
N THR A 137 -0.10 7.87 -14.07
CA THR A 137 -1.10 8.02 -15.14
C THR A 137 -0.52 8.62 -16.42
N ILE A 138 -0.96 8.14 -17.59
CA ILE A 138 -0.67 8.76 -18.88
C ILE A 138 -1.98 8.90 -19.65
N ALA A 139 -2.43 10.14 -19.80
CA ALA A 139 -3.72 10.50 -20.38
C ALA A 139 -4.86 9.59 -19.84
N THR A 140 -5.69 9.04 -20.71
CA THR A 140 -6.77 8.09 -20.39
C THR A 140 -6.39 6.63 -20.60
N ILE A 141 -5.17 6.35 -21.09
CA ILE A 141 -4.77 5.02 -21.60
C ILE A 141 -3.91 4.20 -20.64
N TYR A 142 -3.36 4.81 -19.59
CA TYR A 142 -2.57 4.12 -18.58
C TYR A 142 -2.86 4.63 -17.17
N TRP A 143 -3.11 3.68 -16.27
CA TRP A 143 -3.27 3.91 -14.83
C TRP A 143 -2.71 2.70 -14.08
N ARG A 144 -1.75 2.93 -13.18
CA ARG A 144 -1.21 1.92 -12.25
C ARG A 144 -0.92 2.57 -10.89
N SER A 145 -0.91 1.80 -9.82
CA SER A 145 -0.56 2.29 -8.48
C SER A 145 0.16 1.24 -7.65
N ASN A 146 1.00 1.69 -6.73
CA ASN A 146 1.55 0.88 -5.64
C ASN A 146 1.12 1.47 -4.28
N GLU A 147 0.88 0.62 -3.28
CA GLU A 147 0.47 1.01 -1.93
C GLU A 147 1.30 0.25 -0.89
N GLU A 148 2.01 1.00 -0.04
CA GLU A 148 2.76 0.46 1.09
C GLU A 148 1.98 0.72 2.38
N SER A 149 1.86 -0.31 3.23
CA SER A 149 1.25 -0.23 4.56
C SER A 149 2.34 -0.24 5.62
N VAL A 150 2.46 0.84 6.39
CA VAL A 150 3.52 0.99 7.39
C VAL A 150 2.95 0.92 8.80
N GLU A 151 3.50 0.07 9.66
CA GLU A 151 3.01 -0.09 11.03
C GLU A 151 3.35 1.16 11.88
N GLY A 152 2.38 1.63 12.65
CA GLY A 152 2.66 2.48 13.80
C GLY A 152 3.35 1.65 14.89
N GLU A 153 4.39 2.20 15.52
CA GLU A 153 5.07 1.47 16.60
C GLU A 153 4.11 1.27 17.79
N ARG A 154 3.98 0.01 18.23
CA ARG A 154 3.09 -0.33 19.34
C ARG A 154 3.69 0.24 20.64
N PRO A 155 2.89 0.90 21.50
CA PRO A 155 3.34 1.23 22.84
C PRO A 155 3.81 -0.04 23.54
N ILE A 156 5.04 0.00 24.07
CA ILE A 156 5.52 -1.07 24.95
C ILE A 156 4.57 -1.08 26.14
N ARG A 157 3.71 -2.09 26.21
CA ARG A 157 2.88 -2.32 27.40
C ARG A 157 3.84 -2.51 28.56
N ALA A 158 3.83 -1.56 29.51
CA ALA A 158 4.66 -1.66 30.70
C ALA A 158 4.45 -3.05 31.32
N SER A 159 5.52 -3.82 31.45
CA SER A 159 5.46 -5.12 32.11
C SER A 159 4.99 -4.88 33.53
N VAL A 160 3.81 -5.41 33.87
CA VAL A 160 3.25 -5.32 35.22
C VAL A 160 4.31 -5.87 36.18
N LEU A 161 4.84 -5.01 37.03
CA LEU A 161 5.87 -5.39 37.99
C LEU A 161 5.21 -6.24 39.06
N GLU A 162 5.22 -7.56 38.87
CA GLU A 162 4.61 -8.50 39.81
C GLU A 162 5.41 -8.48 41.12
N SER A 163 4.85 -7.80 42.11
CA SER A 163 5.41 -7.70 43.46
C SER A 163 5.42 -9.09 44.11
N ARG A 164 6.56 -9.77 44.04
CA ARG A 164 6.80 -10.99 44.81
C ARG A 164 6.80 -10.62 46.30
N GLY A 165 5.71 -10.94 46.97
CA GLY A 165 5.55 -10.73 48.41
C GLY A 165 6.69 -11.39 49.21
N THR A 166 7.14 -10.70 50.23
CA THR A 166 8.22 -11.16 51.12
C THR A 166 7.80 -12.37 51.94
N VAL A 167 8.48 -13.50 51.74
CA VAL A 167 8.33 -14.68 52.61
C VAL A 167 9.01 -14.39 53.95
N ALA A 168 8.25 -14.45 55.05
CA ALA A 168 8.78 -14.28 56.39
C ALA A 168 9.66 -15.48 56.82
N PRO A 169 10.76 -15.27 57.57
CA PRO A 169 11.61 -16.35 58.04
C PRO A 169 11.00 -17.04 59.26
N ALA A 170 10.35 -18.19 59.06
CA ALA A 170 9.95 -19.08 60.15
C ALA A 170 11.18 -19.87 60.65
N GLY A 171 11.72 -19.48 61.80
CA GLY A 171 12.93 -20.07 62.36
C GLY A 171 12.70 -21.35 63.17
N SER A 172 13.83 -22.06 63.37
CA SER A 172 14.13 -23.01 64.45
C SER A 172 13.17 -24.19 64.72
N ARG A 173 13.66 -25.41 64.49
CA ARG A 173 13.08 -26.65 65.01
C ARG A 173 13.44 -26.83 66.49
N ALA A 174 12.48 -27.22 67.31
CA ALA A 174 12.73 -27.85 68.61
C ALA A 174 11.67 -28.92 68.89
N ASP A 175 12.12 -30.14 69.17
CA ASP A 175 11.30 -31.28 69.61
C ASP A 175 10.87 -31.15 71.08
N ARG A 176 9.64 -31.57 71.43
CA ARG A 176 9.42 -32.29 72.71
C ARG A 176 8.11 -33.13 72.78
N VAL A 177 8.31 -34.45 72.77
CA VAL A 177 7.70 -35.53 73.60
C VAL A 177 6.17 -35.66 73.77
N GLN A 178 5.72 -36.91 73.68
CA GLN A 178 4.37 -37.45 73.83
C GLN A 178 3.73 -37.29 75.23
N ALA A 179 2.40 -37.28 75.27
CA ALA A 179 1.61 -37.85 76.36
C ALA A 179 0.37 -38.56 75.77
N ALA A 180 -0.02 -39.70 76.34
CA ALA A 180 -1.08 -40.56 75.81
C ALA A 180 -2.48 -40.20 76.33
N GLY A 181 -3.52 -40.43 75.52
CA GLY A 181 -4.92 -40.26 75.88
C GLY A 181 -5.84 -40.96 74.88
N SER A 182 -6.40 -42.10 75.27
CA SER A 182 -7.25 -42.98 74.44
C SER A 182 -8.67 -42.40 74.25
N HIS A 183 -9.28 -42.52 73.06
CA HIS A 183 -10.38 -43.50 72.84
C HIS A 183 -11.05 -43.45 71.44
N THR A 184 -11.31 -44.66 70.92
CA THR A 184 -12.44 -45.10 70.04
C THR A 184 -12.66 -44.51 68.63
N THR A 185 -12.25 -45.31 67.64
CA THR A 185 -13.09 -45.88 66.55
C THR A 185 -14.11 -45.01 65.79
N PHE A 186 -13.96 -44.91 64.45
CA PHE A 186 -14.83 -45.61 63.47
C PHE A 186 -14.27 -45.54 62.03
N PHE A 187 -14.27 -46.68 61.33
CA PHE A 187 -14.06 -46.90 59.88
C PHE A 187 -15.13 -47.96 59.46
N PRO A 188 -15.44 -48.24 58.18
CA PRO A 188 -14.90 -47.73 56.91
C PRO A 188 -16.01 -47.00 56.09
N ARG A 189 -16.06 -46.86 54.74
CA ARG A 189 -15.30 -47.42 53.59
C ARG A 189 -15.37 -46.48 52.36
N ALA A 190 -14.61 -46.84 51.31
CA ALA A 190 -14.56 -46.17 50.01
C ALA A 190 -15.76 -46.45 49.09
N SER A 191 -15.87 -45.68 47.98
CA SER A 191 -15.90 -46.23 46.61
C SER A 191 -15.63 -45.16 45.53
N LEU A 192 -14.92 -45.57 44.47
CA LEU A 192 -14.78 -44.85 43.19
C LEU A 192 -15.85 -45.32 42.20
N ILE A 193 -16.22 -44.47 41.22
CA ILE A 193 -16.72 -44.73 39.84
C ILE A 193 -16.85 -43.33 39.21
N ALA A 194 -16.20 -42.91 38.12
CA ALA A 194 -15.91 -43.45 36.78
C ALA A 194 -16.91 -42.99 35.69
N LEU A 195 -16.35 -42.41 34.62
CA LEU A 195 -16.83 -42.10 33.25
C LEU A 195 -18.34 -42.03 32.91
N CYS A 196 -18.72 -40.95 32.20
CA CYS A 196 -19.12 -40.94 30.78
C CYS A 196 -19.21 -39.48 30.28
N CYS A 197 -18.68 -39.02 29.13
CA CYS A 197 -18.73 -39.47 27.72
C CYS A 197 -20.03 -39.12 26.95
N PHE A 198 -19.88 -38.21 25.96
CA PHE A 198 -20.82 -37.86 24.85
C PHE A 198 -22.20 -37.33 25.28
N VAL A 199 -22.86 -36.41 24.57
CA VAL A 199 -23.18 -36.34 23.14
C VAL A 199 -23.38 -34.87 22.75
N GLY A 200 -22.98 -34.47 21.53
CA GLY A 200 -23.37 -33.18 20.95
C GLY A 200 -24.64 -33.29 20.11
N LEU A 201 -25.36 -32.18 19.89
CA LEU A 201 -26.33 -32.11 18.80
C LEU A 201 -26.27 -30.76 18.08
N VAL A 202 -26.17 -30.86 16.76
CA VAL A 202 -26.34 -29.78 15.78
C VAL A 202 -27.84 -29.57 15.56
N LEU A 203 -28.30 -28.32 15.44
CA LEU A 203 -29.47 -27.89 14.67
C LEU A 203 -29.50 -26.34 14.75
N SER A 204 -29.90 -25.53 13.78
CA SER A 204 -30.09 -25.59 12.33
C SER A 204 -30.74 -24.26 11.95
N LEU A 205 -30.20 -23.60 10.91
CA LEU A 205 -30.92 -22.80 9.90
C LEU A 205 -32.16 -21.96 10.31
N ARG A 206 -31.99 -20.64 10.20
CA ARG A 206 -32.85 -19.78 9.37
C ARG A 206 -31.98 -18.87 8.51
#